data_AF-A0AAX3MYR9-F1
#
_entry.id   AF-A0AAX3MYR9-F1
#
_cell.length_a   1.000
_cell.length_b   1.000
_cell.length_c   1.000
_cell.angle_alpha   90.00
_cell.angle_beta   90.00
_cell.angle_gamma   90.00
#
_symmetry.space_group_name_H-M   'P 1'
#
loop_
_entity.id
_entity.type
_entity.pdbx_description
1 polymer ?
#
loop_
_entity_poly.entity_id
_entity_poly.type
_entity_poly.pdbx_seq_one_letter_code
_entity_poly.pdbx_strand_id
1 'polypeptide(L)'
;MLRTLLGEPARVNTGELKEAMDTMAKTLQLLGAAIDRGNDPSHDYRKLDIWTRGLMTSLDELEQSTFAASFFAAKVHSSSTEDMEPDEKADYARYVYFYKDGFIRMFAILDKLGNLLDDWYDLHTSKVKVHFSYFTVLRQFEYLKQHMPLVQELNDLKDRYSDSMNRLRKRRNTEIHHMNIEMVDDLWQKHQTLHGKIELEDLKSFTQDLELGLELVSKSVTAAFHYINNNWQKSTSMAKNAVKTST
;
A
#
# COMPACT_ATOMS: atom_id res chain seq x y z
N MET A 1 0.72 -2.98 16.81
CA MET A 1 1.33 -2.31 17.99
C MET A 1 0.50 -1.12 18.45
N LEU A 2 0.05 -0.25 17.54
CA LEU A 2 -0.70 0.96 17.89
C LEU A 2 -2.06 0.69 18.55
N ARG A 3 -2.81 -0.33 18.12
CA ARG A 3 -4.13 -0.66 18.72
C ARG A 3 -4.07 -0.81 20.25
N THR A 4 -3.11 -1.57 20.76
CA THR A 4 -2.94 -1.78 22.20
C THR A 4 -2.56 -0.49 22.95
N LEU A 5 -1.85 0.44 22.30
CA LEU A 5 -1.55 1.76 22.88
C LEU A 5 -2.79 2.66 22.94
N LEU A 6 -3.77 2.42 22.08
CA LEU A 6 -5.06 3.12 22.04
C LEU A 6 -6.13 2.48 22.94
N GLY A 7 -5.78 1.45 23.71
CA GLY A 7 -6.71 0.72 24.58
C GLY A 7 -7.54 -0.35 23.86
N GLU A 8 -7.22 -0.63 22.59
CA GLU A 8 -7.93 -1.60 21.76
C GLU A 8 -7.21 -2.97 21.77
N PRO A 9 -7.94 -4.08 21.56
CA PRO A 9 -7.31 -5.40 21.48
C PRO A 9 -6.30 -5.46 20.35
N ALA A 10 -5.31 -6.35 20.50
CA ALA A 10 -4.35 -6.62 19.43
C ALA A 10 -5.10 -7.03 18.17
N ARG A 11 -4.65 -6.50 17.03
CA ARG A 11 -5.25 -6.79 15.74
C ARG A 11 -5.17 -8.28 15.43
N VAL A 12 -6.27 -8.83 14.92
CA VAL A 12 -6.29 -10.12 14.23
C VAL A 12 -6.34 -9.84 12.73
N ASN A 13 -5.47 -10.49 11.95
CA ASN A 13 -5.53 -10.38 10.49
C ASN A 13 -6.87 -10.98 10.00
N THR A 14 -7.69 -10.18 9.31
CA THR A 14 -8.94 -10.63 8.67
C THR A 14 -9.06 -10.07 7.25
N GLY A 15 -9.95 -10.64 6.44
CA GLY A 15 -10.23 -10.16 5.08
C GLY A 15 -8.99 -10.07 4.19
N GLU A 16 -8.96 -9.02 3.35
CA GLU A 16 -7.91 -8.78 2.36
C GLU A 16 -6.51 -8.69 2.97
N LEU A 17 -6.39 -8.09 4.15
CA LEU A 17 -5.12 -7.96 4.85
C LEU A 17 -4.58 -9.34 5.26
N LYS A 18 -5.45 -10.24 5.71
CA LYS A 18 -5.06 -11.62 6.03
C LYS A 18 -4.57 -12.34 4.78
N GLU A 19 -5.32 -12.22 3.69
CA GLU A 19 -4.97 -12.87 2.44
C GLU A 19 -3.60 -12.39 1.91
N ALA A 20 -3.34 -11.08 1.96
CA ALA A 20 -2.06 -10.52 1.56
C ALA A 20 -0.91 -11.04 2.42
N MET A 21 -1.08 -11.03 3.75
CA MET A 21 -0.08 -11.50 4.70
C MET A 21 0.22 -12.99 4.54
N ASP A 22 -0.81 -13.82 4.41
CA ASP A 22 -0.66 -15.27 4.24
C ASP A 22 0.01 -15.62 2.91
N THR A 23 -0.34 -14.88 1.85
CA THR A 23 0.23 -15.11 0.51
C THR A 23 1.72 -14.76 0.46
N MET A 24 2.11 -13.63 1.08
CA MET A 24 3.52 -13.28 1.26
C MET A 24 4.25 -14.30 2.15
N ALA A 25 3.64 -14.74 3.25
CA ALA A 25 4.22 -15.75 4.13
C ALA A 25 4.47 -17.08 3.41
N LYS A 26 3.55 -17.49 2.52
CA LYS A 26 3.74 -18.67 1.65
C LYS A 26 4.95 -18.48 0.72
N THR A 27 5.14 -17.29 0.16
CA THR A 27 6.32 -17.00 -0.66
C THR A 27 7.61 -17.11 0.16
N LEU A 28 7.64 -16.56 1.39
CA LEU A 28 8.79 -16.71 2.29
C LEU A 28 9.13 -18.17 2.58
N GLN A 29 8.12 -19.03 2.78
CA GLN A 29 8.34 -20.47 2.95
C GLN A 29 8.96 -21.12 1.71
N LEU A 30 8.48 -20.76 0.51
CA LEU A 30 9.03 -21.28 -0.74
C LEU A 30 10.47 -20.84 -0.95
N LEU A 31 10.78 -19.57 -0.68
CA LEU A 31 12.13 -19.01 -0.77
C LEU A 31 13.07 -19.66 0.23
N GLY A 32 12.67 -19.76 1.49
CA GLY A 32 13.46 -20.44 2.53
C GLY A 32 13.83 -21.86 2.14
N ALA A 33 12.84 -22.66 1.71
CA ALA A 33 13.09 -24.02 1.26
C ALA A 33 14.00 -24.12 0.01
N ALA A 34 14.03 -23.10 -0.85
CA ALA A 34 14.91 -23.05 -2.00
C ALA A 34 16.34 -22.64 -1.64
N ILE A 35 16.48 -21.66 -0.75
CA ILE A 35 17.76 -21.21 -0.21
C ILE A 35 18.45 -22.34 0.56
N ASP A 36 17.72 -23.07 1.40
CA ASP A 36 18.25 -24.19 2.19
C ASP A 36 18.77 -25.34 1.32
N ARG A 37 18.20 -25.51 0.12
CA ARG A 37 18.66 -26.49 -0.88
C ARG A 37 19.85 -26.03 -1.72
N GLY A 38 20.35 -24.80 -1.49
CA GLY A 38 21.44 -24.22 -2.27
C GLY A 38 21.04 -23.71 -3.65
N ASN A 39 19.73 -23.55 -3.92
CA ASN A 39 19.22 -23.12 -5.23
C ASN A 39 19.26 -21.58 -5.43
N ASP A 40 20.14 -20.87 -4.71
CA ASP A 40 20.24 -19.41 -4.76
C ASP A 40 21.70 -18.93 -4.91
N PRO A 41 22.36 -19.26 -6.04
CA PRO A 41 23.74 -18.86 -6.29
C PRO A 41 23.87 -17.37 -6.64
N SER A 42 22.83 -16.75 -7.20
CA SER A 42 22.79 -15.31 -7.55
C SER A 42 22.31 -14.41 -6.40
N HIS A 43 21.88 -14.99 -5.28
CA HIS A 43 21.29 -14.30 -4.13
C HIS A 43 19.93 -13.61 -4.38
N ASP A 44 19.28 -13.89 -5.51
CA ASP A 44 17.98 -13.32 -5.87
C ASP A 44 16.87 -13.75 -4.89
N TYR A 45 16.92 -14.99 -4.37
CA TYR A 45 15.91 -15.46 -3.43
C TYR A 45 16.05 -14.79 -2.06
N ARG A 46 17.28 -14.54 -1.61
CA ARG A 46 17.52 -13.75 -0.37
C ARG A 46 17.06 -12.32 -0.52
N LYS A 47 17.29 -11.70 -1.69
CA LYS A 47 16.80 -10.35 -1.99
C LYS A 47 15.27 -10.29 -1.93
N LEU A 48 14.59 -11.23 -2.58
CA LEU A 48 13.13 -11.32 -2.56
C LEU A 48 12.58 -11.61 -1.15
N ASP A 49 13.25 -12.43 -0.34
CA ASP A 49 12.87 -12.70 1.07
C ASP A 49 12.88 -11.40 1.89
N ILE A 50 13.97 -10.63 1.81
CA ILE A 50 14.11 -9.34 2.52
C ILE A 50 13.03 -8.36 2.07
N TRP A 51 12.81 -8.22 0.77
CA TRP A 51 11.79 -7.32 0.22
C TRP A 51 10.38 -7.72 0.63
N THR A 52 10.08 -9.01 0.63
CA THR A 52 8.79 -9.54 1.06
C THR A 52 8.54 -9.25 2.53
N ARG A 53 9.52 -9.45 3.41
CA ARG A 53 9.42 -9.06 4.83
C ARG A 53 9.21 -7.56 5.01
N GLY A 54 9.93 -6.74 4.23
CA GLY A 54 9.76 -5.29 4.24
C GLY A 54 8.36 -4.85 3.81
N LEU A 55 7.77 -5.52 2.81
CA LEU A 55 6.39 -5.29 2.39
C LEU A 55 5.38 -5.70 3.47
N MET A 56 5.58 -6.85 4.12
CA MET A 56 4.74 -7.28 5.25
C MET A 56 4.73 -6.24 6.37
N THR A 57 5.91 -5.78 6.81
CA THR A 57 6.01 -4.72 7.83
C THR A 57 5.32 -3.43 7.37
N SER A 58 5.55 -3.01 6.12
CA SER A 58 4.96 -1.77 5.60
C SER A 58 3.43 -1.85 5.54
N LEU A 59 2.88 -3.01 5.16
CA LEU A 59 1.44 -3.25 5.10
C LEU A 59 0.81 -3.26 6.50
N ASP A 60 1.48 -3.85 7.49
CA ASP A 60 1.05 -3.77 8.88
C ASP A 60 1.04 -2.33 9.39
N GLU A 61 2.07 -1.55 9.08
CA GLU A 61 2.14 -0.11 9.42
C GLU A 61 1.03 0.70 8.75
N LEU A 62 0.70 0.41 7.47
CA LEU A 62 -0.42 1.08 6.77
C LEU A 62 -1.75 0.80 7.46
N GLU A 63 -2.01 -0.46 7.82
CA GLU A 63 -3.22 -0.80 8.56
C GLU A 63 -3.28 -0.05 9.89
N GLN A 64 -2.18 0.00 10.63
CA GLN A 64 -2.16 0.64 11.94
C GLN A 64 -2.39 2.15 11.82
N SER A 65 -1.81 2.82 10.82
CA SER A 65 -2.05 4.23 10.53
C SER A 65 -3.49 4.48 10.09
N THR A 66 -4.06 3.59 9.28
CA THR A 66 -5.47 3.66 8.86
C THR A 66 -6.40 3.55 10.07
N PHE A 67 -6.16 2.56 10.94
CA PHE A 67 -6.94 2.36 12.15
C PHE A 67 -6.85 3.57 13.09
N ALA A 68 -5.64 4.06 13.35
CA ALA A 68 -5.43 5.19 14.24
C ALA A 68 -6.09 6.47 13.70
N ALA A 69 -6.00 6.72 12.39
CA ALA A 69 -6.70 7.82 11.76
C ALA A 69 -8.22 7.71 11.98
N SER A 70 -8.84 6.57 11.67
CA SER A 70 -10.28 6.36 11.89
C SER A 70 -10.67 6.48 13.38
N PHE A 71 -9.84 5.98 14.28
CA PHE A 71 -10.07 6.06 15.73
C PHE A 71 -10.10 7.49 16.25
N PHE A 72 -9.15 8.34 15.84
CA PHE A 72 -9.12 9.74 16.27
C PHE A 72 -10.16 10.59 15.54
N ALA A 73 -10.42 10.32 14.25
CA ALA A 73 -11.48 11.00 13.50
C ALA A 73 -12.86 10.83 14.16
N ALA A 74 -13.14 9.65 14.70
CA ALA A 74 -14.41 9.35 15.37
C ALA A 74 -14.64 10.16 16.67
N LYS A 75 -13.60 10.80 17.22
CA LYS A 75 -13.67 11.63 18.43
C LYS A 75 -13.82 13.12 18.14
N VAL A 76 -13.79 13.51 16.87
CA VAL A 76 -13.99 14.88 16.41
C VAL A 76 -15.48 15.05 16.05
N HIS A 77 -16.10 16.08 16.62
CA HIS A 77 -17.53 16.35 16.56
C HIS A 77 -17.85 17.80 16.18
N SER A 78 -16.93 18.72 16.46
CA SER A 78 -17.00 20.13 16.09
C SER A 78 -16.95 20.29 14.58
N SER A 79 -17.65 21.30 14.05
CA SER A 79 -17.66 21.61 12.61
C SER A 79 -16.52 22.54 12.18
N SER A 80 -15.77 23.10 13.13
CA SER A 80 -14.61 23.95 12.86
C SER A 80 -13.50 23.70 13.89
N THR A 81 -12.24 23.97 13.53
CA THR A 81 -11.09 23.88 14.46
C THR A 81 -11.11 24.95 15.55
N GLU A 82 -11.84 26.04 15.33
CA GLU A 82 -12.01 27.13 16.30
C GLU A 82 -13.00 26.77 17.41
N ASP A 83 -13.92 25.86 17.13
CA ASP A 83 -14.95 25.40 18.07
C ASP A 83 -14.52 24.18 18.89
N MET A 84 -13.35 23.59 18.58
CA MET A 84 -12.84 22.42 19.29
C MET A 84 -12.38 22.78 20.70
N GLU A 85 -12.85 22.00 21.67
CA GLU A 85 -12.25 21.96 23.00
C GLU A 85 -10.81 21.41 22.95
N PRO A 86 -9.94 21.71 23.94
CA PRO A 86 -8.54 21.32 23.91
C PRO A 86 -8.28 19.82 23.66
N ASP A 87 -9.11 18.95 24.24
CA ASP A 87 -8.98 17.49 24.07
C ASP A 87 -9.36 17.05 22.65
N GLU A 88 -10.44 17.60 22.10
CA GLU A 88 -10.87 17.35 20.74
C GLU A 88 -9.83 17.84 19.73
N LYS A 89 -9.24 19.02 19.97
CA LYS A 89 -8.17 19.57 19.14
C LYS A 89 -6.93 18.66 19.13
N ALA A 90 -6.61 18.06 20.27
CA ALA A 90 -5.52 17.10 20.36
C ALA A 90 -5.83 15.81 19.59
N ASP A 91 -7.08 15.33 19.63
CA ASP A 91 -7.51 14.18 18.83
C ASP A 91 -7.51 14.47 17.33
N TYR A 92 -7.98 15.65 16.92
CA TYR A 92 -7.88 16.11 15.53
C TYR A 92 -6.42 16.13 15.04
N ALA A 93 -5.49 16.66 15.83
CA ALA A 93 -4.07 16.68 15.47
C ALA A 93 -3.50 15.25 15.30
N ARG A 94 -3.91 14.30 16.15
CA ARG A 94 -3.51 12.88 16.01
C ARG A 94 -4.12 12.25 14.77
N TYR A 95 -5.39 12.52 14.49
CA TYR A 95 -6.03 12.11 13.23
C TYR A 95 -5.22 12.58 12.02
N VAL A 96 -4.89 13.88 11.95
CA VAL A 96 -4.12 14.46 10.84
C VAL A 96 -2.77 13.76 10.69
N TYR A 97 -2.06 13.53 11.80
CA TYR A 97 -0.78 12.85 11.81
C TYR A 97 -0.86 11.44 11.19
N PHE A 98 -1.78 10.60 11.67
CA PHE A 98 -1.92 9.23 11.19
C PHE A 98 -2.50 9.14 9.79
N TYR A 99 -3.40 10.07 9.42
CA TYR A 99 -3.94 10.15 8.07
C TYR A 99 -2.85 10.47 7.05
N LYS A 100 -1.98 11.44 7.37
CA LYS A 100 -0.81 11.80 6.55
C LYS A 100 0.15 10.63 6.36
N ASP A 101 0.54 9.96 7.45
CA ASP A 101 1.39 8.77 7.36
C ASP A 101 0.72 7.68 6.51
N GLY A 102 -0.58 7.44 6.72
CA GLY A 102 -1.37 6.44 6.00
C GLY A 102 -1.31 6.63 4.48
N PHE A 103 -1.68 7.80 3.95
CA PHE A 103 -1.70 7.97 2.50
C PHE A 103 -0.30 8.00 1.87
N ILE A 104 0.72 8.48 2.58
CA ILE A 104 2.12 8.45 2.09
C ILE A 104 2.57 7.00 2.01
N ARG A 105 2.33 6.23 3.07
CA ARG A 105 2.72 4.82 3.19
C ARG A 105 2.01 3.94 2.17
N MET A 106 0.73 4.20 1.88
CA MET A 106 -0.01 3.50 0.83
C MET A 106 0.73 3.55 -0.51
N PHE A 107 1.14 4.75 -0.94
CA PHE A 107 1.86 4.89 -2.22
C PHE A 107 3.29 4.34 -2.15
N ALA A 108 3.97 4.49 -1.01
CA ALA A 108 5.28 3.88 -0.82
C ALA A 108 5.23 2.34 -0.93
N ILE A 109 4.18 1.69 -0.44
CA ILE A 109 4.00 0.24 -0.59
C ILE A 109 3.76 -0.14 -2.04
N LEU A 110 2.90 0.59 -2.76
CA LEU A 110 2.68 0.34 -4.19
C LEU A 110 4.00 0.48 -4.96
N ASP A 111 4.80 1.51 -4.69
CA ASP A 111 6.08 1.70 -5.37
C ASP A 111 7.10 0.61 -5.01
N LYS A 112 7.12 0.14 -3.74
CA LYS A 112 7.92 -1.04 -3.33
C LYS A 112 7.47 -2.32 -4.06
N LEU A 113 6.16 -2.53 -4.20
CA LEU A 113 5.60 -3.65 -4.96
C LEU A 113 6.00 -3.54 -6.44
N GLY A 114 5.93 -2.34 -7.01
CA GLY A 114 6.38 -2.06 -8.37
C GLY A 114 7.86 -2.42 -8.57
N ASN A 115 8.74 -1.98 -7.68
CA ASN A 115 10.16 -2.34 -7.73
C ASN A 115 10.39 -3.85 -7.61
N LEU A 116 9.64 -4.53 -6.73
CA LEU A 116 9.69 -5.98 -6.61
C LEU A 116 9.31 -6.66 -7.92
N LEU A 117 8.20 -6.24 -8.54
CA LEU A 117 7.74 -6.81 -9.82
C LEU A 117 8.69 -6.50 -10.97
N ASP A 118 9.26 -5.29 -11.02
CA ASP A 118 10.25 -4.89 -12.02
C ASP A 118 11.48 -5.79 -12.00
N ASP A 119 12.02 -6.04 -10.80
CA ASP A 119 13.20 -6.86 -10.60
C ASP A 119 12.88 -8.35 -10.81
N TRP A 120 11.77 -8.84 -10.24
CA TRP A 120 11.42 -10.25 -10.28
C TRP A 120 11.08 -10.76 -11.68
N TYR A 121 10.50 -9.90 -12.52
CA TYR A 121 10.17 -10.22 -13.91
C TYR A 121 11.13 -9.57 -14.92
N ASP A 122 12.25 -9.02 -14.46
CA ASP A 122 13.31 -8.44 -15.30
C ASP A 122 12.77 -7.45 -16.35
N LEU A 123 11.86 -6.55 -15.93
CA LEU A 123 11.14 -5.65 -16.84
C LEU A 123 11.98 -4.44 -17.27
N HIS A 124 13.06 -4.17 -16.54
CA HIS A 124 14.01 -3.07 -16.77
C HIS A 124 13.34 -1.69 -16.86
N THR A 125 12.32 -1.42 -16.05
CA THR A 125 11.55 -0.16 -16.09
C THR A 125 12.44 1.06 -15.86
N SER A 126 13.49 0.91 -15.05
CA SER A 126 14.50 1.96 -14.80
C SER A 126 15.20 2.45 -16.09
N LYS A 127 15.34 1.61 -17.13
CA LYS A 127 15.90 2.00 -18.43
C LYS A 127 14.99 2.96 -19.20
N VAL A 128 13.69 2.90 -18.95
CA VAL A 128 12.69 3.81 -19.54
C VAL A 128 12.55 5.07 -18.69
N LYS A 129 12.53 4.92 -17.36
CA LYS A 129 12.41 6.04 -16.42
C LYS A 129 13.15 5.73 -15.12
N VAL A 130 14.22 6.47 -14.82
CA VAL A 130 15.06 6.27 -13.62
C VAL A 130 14.24 6.26 -12.32
N HIS A 131 13.28 7.17 -12.18
CA HIS A 131 12.34 7.22 -11.07
C HIS A 131 10.93 6.87 -11.56
N PHE A 132 10.54 5.62 -11.37
CA PHE A 132 9.25 5.10 -11.79
C PHE A 132 8.34 4.83 -10.59
N SER A 133 7.03 4.83 -10.85
CA SER A 133 6.02 4.42 -9.87
C SER A 133 5.49 3.04 -10.22
N TYR A 134 4.76 2.43 -9.29
CA TYR A 134 3.98 1.21 -9.53
C TYR A 134 3.23 1.21 -10.88
N PHE A 135 2.55 2.30 -11.20
CA PHE A 135 1.77 2.43 -12.42
C PHE A 135 2.62 2.48 -13.70
N THR A 136 3.88 2.89 -13.60
CA THR A 136 4.82 2.80 -14.71
C THR A 136 5.26 1.35 -14.95
N VAL A 137 5.42 0.56 -13.89
CA VAL A 137 5.71 -0.88 -14.00
C VAL A 137 4.55 -1.63 -14.66
N LEU A 138 3.29 -1.33 -14.30
CA LEU A 138 2.13 -1.93 -14.95
C LEU A 138 2.11 -1.63 -16.47
N ARG A 139 2.37 -0.39 -16.86
CA ARG A 139 2.51 0.00 -18.28
C ARG A 139 3.65 -0.73 -18.97
N GLN A 140 4.76 -0.97 -18.26
CA GLN A 140 5.90 -1.70 -18.81
C GLN A 140 5.55 -3.16 -19.09
N PHE A 141 4.83 -3.82 -18.19
CA PHE A 141 4.31 -5.16 -18.46
C PHE A 141 3.42 -5.22 -19.71
N GLU A 142 2.49 -4.28 -19.86
CA GLU A 142 1.60 -4.20 -21.03
C GLU A 142 2.41 -4.04 -22.32
N TYR A 143 3.42 -3.17 -22.30
CA TYR A 143 4.32 -2.93 -23.42
C TYR A 143 5.09 -4.20 -23.82
N LEU A 144 5.64 -4.92 -22.83
CA LEU A 144 6.39 -6.16 -23.05
C LEU A 144 5.48 -7.36 -23.38
N LYS A 145 4.17 -7.25 -23.14
CA LYS A 145 3.16 -8.32 -23.31
C LYS A 145 3.49 -9.58 -22.49
N GLN A 146 4.15 -9.41 -21.36
CA GLN A 146 4.52 -10.49 -20.46
C GLN A 146 3.59 -10.53 -19.25
N HIS A 147 3.35 -11.72 -18.72
CA HIS A 147 2.56 -11.91 -17.51
C HIS A 147 1.16 -11.29 -17.55
N MET A 148 0.54 -11.21 -18.74
CA MET A 148 -0.74 -10.52 -18.98
C MET A 148 -1.88 -10.87 -18.00
N PRO A 149 -2.04 -12.12 -17.52
CA PRO A 149 -3.07 -12.40 -16.51
C PRO A 149 -2.89 -11.59 -15.21
N LEU A 150 -1.65 -11.43 -14.73
CA LEU A 150 -1.37 -10.59 -13.55
C LEU A 150 -1.68 -9.12 -13.85
N VAL A 151 -1.27 -8.64 -15.02
CA VAL A 151 -1.40 -7.24 -15.42
C VAL A 151 -2.87 -6.83 -15.51
N GLN A 152 -3.69 -7.69 -16.11
CA GLN A 152 -5.13 -7.50 -16.20
C GLN A 152 -5.75 -7.36 -14.80
N GLU A 153 -5.45 -8.30 -13.91
CA GLU A 153 -5.95 -8.25 -12.53
C GLU A 153 -5.52 -6.97 -11.78
N LEU A 154 -4.25 -6.57 -11.90
CA LEU A 154 -3.74 -5.36 -11.26
C LEU A 154 -4.32 -4.06 -11.86
N ASN A 155 -4.62 -4.05 -13.16
CA ASN A 155 -5.30 -2.93 -13.82
C ASN A 155 -6.77 -2.84 -13.43
N ASP A 156 -7.48 -3.97 -13.35
CA ASP A 156 -8.88 -4.02 -12.90
C ASP A 156 -9.01 -3.47 -11.47
N LEU A 157 -8.04 -3.80 -10.60
CA LEU A 157 -7.93 -3.19 -9.28
C LEU A 157 -7.69 -1.69 -9.38
N LYS A 158 -6.66 -1.25 -10.10
CA LYS A 158 -6.36 0.19 -10.29
C LYS A 158 -7.60 0.98 -10.74
N ASP A 159 -8.37 0.45 -11.67
CA ASP A 159 -9.51 1.14 -12.24
C ASP A 159 -10.68 1.20 -11.25
N ARG A 160 -10.92 0.12 -10.50
CA ARG A 160 -11.94 0.05 -9.44
C ARG A 160 -11.73 1.07 -8.32
N TYR A 161 -10.48 1.33 -7.92
CA TYR A 161 -10.14 2.25 -6.82
C TYR A 161 -9.63 3.62 -7.33
N SER A 162 -9.83 3.93 -8.61
CA SER A 162 -9.22 5.10 -9.26
C SER A 162 -9.62 6.44 -8.61
N ASP A 163 -10.88 6.59 -8.23
CA ASP A 163 -11.39 7.83 -7.63
C ASP A 163 -10.78 8.13 -6.27
N SER A 164 -10.83 7.18 -5.33
CA SER A 164 -10.23 7.31 -3.99
C SER A 164 -8.72 7.50 -4.09
N MET A 165 -8.05 6.72 -4.94
CA MET A 165 -6.62 6.91 -5.20
C MET A 165 -6.28 8.30 -5.74
N ASN A 166 -7.10 8.85 -6.63
CA ASN A 166 -6.84 10.17 -7.21
C ASN A 166 -6.96 11.26 -6.13
N ARG A 167 -7.93 11.14 -5.21
CA ARG A 167 -8.04 12.05 -4.05
C ARG A 167 -6.83 11.92 -3.12
N LEU A 168 -6.47 10.70 -2.71
CA LEU A 168 -5.28 10.45 -1.87
C LEU A 168 -3.98 10.91 -2.55
N ARG A 169 -3.84 10.72 -3.87
CA ARG A 169 -2.66 11.16 -4.63
C ARG A 169 -2.55 12.67 -4.61
N LYS A 170 -3.65 13.41 -4.84
CA LYS A 170 -3.66 14.87 -4.77
C LYS A 170 -3.22 15.34 -3.39
N ARG A 171 -3.79 14.78 -2.31
CA ARG A 171 -3.39 15.09 -0.92
C ARG A 171 -1.90 14.82 -0.69
N ARG A 172 -1.42 13.64 -1.06
CA ARG A 172 0.00 13.29 -0.94
C ARG A 172 0.92 14.24 -1.70
N ASN A 173 0.54 14.65 -2.91
CA ASN A 173 1.32 15.61 -3.70
C ASN A 173 1.31 16.99 -3.04
N THR A 174 0.17 17.45 -2.53
CA THR A 174 0.08 18.70 -1.77
C THR A 174 0.95 18.65 -0.52
N GLU A 175 0.90 17.57 0.26
CA GLU A 175 1.70 17.43 1.47
C GLU A 175 3.21 17.40 1.19
N ILE A 176 3.64 16.76 0.09
CA ILE A 176 5.06 16.62 -0.26
C ILE A 176 5.60 17.89 -0.96
N HIS A 177 4.80 18.56 -1.79
CA HIS A 177 5.25 19.64 -2.67
C HIS A 177 4.78 21.03 -2.25
N HIS A 178 3.79 21.13 -1.37
CA HIS A 178 3.27 22.40 -0.88
C HIS A 178 3.44 22.49 0.64
N MET A 179 3.59 23.72 1.12
CA MET A 179 3.76 24.00 2.55
C MET A 179 2.43 23.71 3.25
N ASN A 180 2.36 22.57 3.97
CA ASN A 180 1.23 22.04 4.77
C ASN A 180 -0.17 22.17 4.12
N ILE A 181 -0.88 21.06 3.92
CA ILE A 181 -2.29 21.06 3.48
C ILE A 181 -3.14 22.06 4.29
N GLU A 182 -2.91 22.15 5.59
CA GLU A 182 -3.58 23.11 6.47
C GLU A 182 -3.36 24.57 6.03
N MET A 183 -2.15 24.95 5.61
CA MET A 183 -1.85 26.34 5.25
C MET A 183 -2.33 26.75 3.85
N VAL A 184 -2.38 25.83 2.89
CA VAL A 184 -2.86 26.12 1.53
C VAL A 184 -4.38 26.15 1.48
N ASP A 185 -5.07 25.24 2.18
CA ASP A 185 -6.52 25.31 2.34
C ASP A 185 -6.92 26.48 3.25
N ASP A 186 -6.18 26.78 4.33
CA ASP A 186 -6.40 28.00 5.11
C ASP A 186 -6.32 29.26 4.23
N LEU A 187 -5.41 29.30 3.25
CA LEU A 187 -5.27 30.42 2.30
C LEU A 187 -6.39 30.44 1.25
N TRP A 188 -6.80 29.29 0.72
CA TRP A 188 -7.86 29.20 -0.29
C TRP A 188 -9.25 29.45 0.31
N GLN A 189 -9.52 28.92 1.50
CA GLN A 189 -10.76 29.17 2.24
C GLN A 189 -10.81 30.60 2.79
N LYS A 190 -9.73 31.17 3.34
CA LYS A 190 -9.71 32.61 3.72
C LYS A 190 -9.96 33.54 2.54
N HIS A 191 -9.63 33.12 1.32
CA HIS A 191 -9.98 33.87 0.11
C HIS A 191 -11.46 33.75 -0.29
N GLN A 192 -12.16 32.69 0.12
CA GLN A 192 -13.59 32.49 -0.16
C GLN A 192 -14.52 32.97 0.95
N THR A 193 -14.11 32.84 2.21
CA THR A 193 -14.84 33.35 3.38
C THR A 193 -14.19 34.65 3.85
N LEU A 194 -14.62 35.78 3.29
CA LEU A 194 -14.12 37.10 3.71
C LEU A 194 -14.28 37.36 5.23
N HIS A 195 -15.16 36.64 5.95
CA HIS A 195 -15.38 36.77 7.40
C HIS A 195 -15.95 35.50 8.09
N GLY A 196 -15.71 34.29 7.58
CA GLY A 196 -16.34 33.05 8.08
C GLY A 196 -15.36 32.04 8.69
N LYS A 197 -15.81 31.29 9.71
CA LYS A 197 -15.06 30.16 10.29
C LYS A 197 -14.73 29.12 9.22
N ILE A 198 -13.56 28.51 9.33
CA ILE A 198 -13.13 27.42 8.45
C ILE A 198 -13.89 26.14 8.84
N GLU A 199 -14.78 25.67 7.96
CA GLU A 199 -15.46 24.38 8.14
C GLU A 199 -14.46 23.23 7.97
N LEU A 200 -14.55 22.27 8.89
CA LEU A 200 -13.80 21.03 8.80
C LEU A 200 -14.25 20.22 7.59
N GLU A 201 -13.26 19.65 6.92
CA GLU A 201 -13.50 18.68 5.87
C GLU A 201 -14.19 17.41 6.42
N ASP A 202 -14.85 16.65 5.54
CA ASP A 202 -15.50 15.38 5.89
C ASP A 202 -14.46 14.30 6.23
N LEU A 203 -14.10 14.21 7.52
CA LEU A 203 -13.12 13.25 8.04
C LEU A 203 -13.54 11.80 7.81
N LYS A 204 -14.85 11.53 7.73
CA LYS A 204 -15.37 10.20 7.46
C LYS A 204 -15.11 9.80 6.01
N SER A 205 -15.31 10.71 5.07
CA SER A 205 -14.97 10.49 3.66
C SER A 205 -13.47 10.21 3.48
N PHE A 206 -12.60 10.89 4.21
CA PHE A 206 -11.15 10.70 4.10
C PHE A 206 -10.64 9.41 4.72
N THR A 207 -11.16 9.05 5.89
CA THR A 207 -10.85 7.77 6.51
C THR A 207 -11.35 6.62 5.62
N GLN A 208 -12.52 6.76 5.00
CA GLN A 208 -13.02 5.81 4.00
C GLN A 208 -12.11 5.71 2.77
N ASP A 209 -11.61 6.83 2.25
CA ASP A 209 -10.64 6.81 1.14
C ASP A 209 -9.36 6.04 1.53
N LEU A 210 -8.86 6.26 2.75
CA LEU A 210 -7.67 5.56 3.25
C LEU A 210 -7.91 4.06 3.45
N GLU A 211 -9.09 3.66 3.94
CA GLU A 211 -9.52 2.27 4.04
C GLU A 211 -9.58 1.58 2.67
N LEU A 212 -10.17 2.24 1.67
CA LEU A 212 -10.16 1.77 0.28
C LEU A 212 -8.72 1.67 -0.28
N GLY A 213 -7.84 2.56 0.15
CA GLY A 213 -6.41 2.51 -0.16
C GLY A 213 -5.71 1.28 0.42
N LEU A 214 -5.97 0.97 1.69
CA LEU A 214 -5.48 -0.26 2.35
C LEU A 214 -6.00 -1.51 1.65
N GLU A 215 -7.28 -1.51 1.25
CA GLU A 215 -7.90 -2.63 0.52
C GLU A 215 -7.22 -2.85 -0.84
N LEU A 216 -7.05 -1.79 -1.63
CA LEU A 216 -6.34 -1.85 -2.91
C LEU A 216 -4.92 -2.41 -2.75
N VAL A 217 -4.16 -1.90 -1.79
CA VAL A 217 -2.78 -2.34 -1.56
C VAL A 217 -2.76 -3.82 -1.19
N SER A 218 -3.64 -4.24 -0.27
CA SER A 218 -3.76 -5.64 0.15
C SER A 218 -4.08 -6.53 -1.05
N LYS A 219 -5.08 -6.18 -1.86
CA LYS A 219 -5.45 -6.91 -3.08
C LYS A 219 -4.34 -6.96 -4.12
N SER A 220 -3.63 -5.86 -4.33
CA SER A 220 -2.52 -5.79 -5.31
C SER A 220 -1.36 -6.69 -4.89
N VAL A 221 -1.02 -6.69 -3.60
CA VAL A 221 -0.01 -7.58 -3.00
C VAL A 221 -0.46 -9.04 -3.12
N THR A 222 -1.71 -9.35 -2.76
CA THR A 222 -2.27 -10.68 -2.91
C THR A 222 -2.15 -11.18 -4.34
N ALA A 223 -2.63 -10.42 -5.33
CA ALA A 223 -2.58 -10.79 -6.75
C ALA A 223 -1.15 -11.07 -7.21
N ALA A 224 -0.21 -10.16 -6.90
CA ALA A 224 1.20 -10.30 -7.24
C ALA A 224 1.82 -11.58 -6.65
N PHE A 225 1.68 -11.79 -5.34
CA PHE A 225 2.31 -12.93 -4.67
C PHE A 225 1.58 -14.25 -4.96
N HIS A 226 0.27 -14.26 -5.20
CA HIS A 226 -0.44 -15.43 -5.72
C HIS A 226 0.13 -15.84 -7.07
N TYR A 227 0.31 -14.88 -7.97
CA TYR A 227 0.86 -15.14 -9.29
C TYR A 227 2.32 -15.66 -9.20
N ILE A 228 3.16 -15.05 -8.36
CA ILE A 228 4.52 -15.54 -8.06
C ILE A 228 4.50 -16.99 -7.56
N ASN A 229 3.67 -17.28 -6.54
CA ASN A 229 3.56 -18.60 -5.93
C ASN A 229 3.08 -19.66 -6.94
N ASN A 230 2.12 -19.31 -7.79
CA ASN A 230 1.59 -20.21 -8.81
C ASN A 230 2.64 -20.53 -9.88
N ASN A 231 3.40 -19.52 -10.32
CA ASN A 231 4.49 -19.72 -11.27
C ASN A 231 5.62 -20.56 -10.66
N TRP A 232 5.95 -20.35 -9.39
CA TRP A 232 6.93 -21.17 -8.67
C TRP A 232 6.55 -22.65 -8.66
N GLN A 233 5.29 -22.95 -8.33
CA GLN A 233 4.78 -24.33 -8.30
C GLN A 233 4.83 -25.01 -9.67
N LYS A 234 4.46 -24.28 -10.73
CA LYS A 234 4.52 -24.76 -12.11
C LYS A 234 5.96 -25.07 -12.56
N SER A 235 6.91 -24.18 -12.28
CA SER A 235 8.32 -24.39 -12.60
C SER A 235 8.88 -25.61 -11.86
N THR A 236 8.52 -25.78 -10.59
CA THR A 236 8.98 -26.91 -9.78
C THR A 236 8.36 -28.24 -10.23
N SER A 237 7.08 -28.26 -10.64
CA SER A 237 6.42 -29.48 -11.13
C SER A 237 6.93 -29.91 -12.50
N MET A 238 7.19 -28.97 -13.41
CA MET A 238 7.79 -29.24 -14.71
C MET A 238 9.20 -29.83 -14.57
N ALA A 239 10.04 -29.29 -13.68
CA ALA A 239 11.37 -29.82 -13.42
C ALA A 239 11.33 -31.27 -12.89
N LYS A 240 10.38 -31.60 -11.99
CA LYS A 240 10.22 -32.97 -11.47
C LYS A 240 9.75 -33.97 -12.53
N ASN A 241 8.91 -33.54 -13.47
CA ASN A 241 8.42 -34.40 -14.55
C ASN A 241 9.51 -34.66 -15.60
N ALA A 242 10.32 -33.66 -15.95
CA ALA A 242 11.43 -33.81 -16.89
C ALA A 242 12.50 -34.81 -16.39
N VAL A 243 12.76 -34.85 -15.07
CA VAL A 243 13.69 -35.82 -14.47
C VAL A 243 13.14 -37.24 -14.52
N LYS A 244 11.81 -37.44 -14.35
CA LYS A 244 11.18 -38.77 -14.40
C LYS A 244 11.06 -39.37 -15.80
N THR A 245 11.00 -38.55 -16.84
CA THR A 245 10.96 -39.03 -18.24
C THR A 245 12.33 -39.35 -18.82
N SER A 246 13.40 -39.05 -18.08
CA SER A 246 14.80 -39.23 -18.50
C SER A 246 15.47 -40.46 -17.86
N THR A 247 14.70 -41.26 -17.12
CA THR A 247 15.07 -42.52 -16.47
C THR A 247 14.17 -43.64 -16.97
#